data_AF-A0A0G0K5S7-F1
#
_entry.id   AF-A0A0G0K5S7-F1
#
_cell.length_a   1.000
_cell.length_b   1.000
_cell.length_c   1.000
_cell.angle_alpha   90.00
_cell.angle_beta   90.00
_cell.angle_gamma   90.00
#
_symmetry.space_group_name_H-M   'P 1'
#
loop_
_entity.id
_entity.type
_entity.pdbx_description
1 polymer ?
#
loop_
_entity_poly.entity_id
_entity_poly.type
_entity_poly.pdbx_seq_one_letter_code
_entity_poly.pdbx_strand_id
1 'polypeptide(L)'
;MIKNRFVLIDAFALIHRAYHALPPFTASDGTQVGAVYGFASALLSAIKTLEPEYLAVGFDTPKPTKRHKEYLEYKAHRVKAPEELSLQIPYVVEMLQVMNIPMKAAEGYEGEDIIASIILNAKRSTLNANLEFIIVTGDLDCLQLVDKQTKVYSMARGVTQAAMYDIDKVKERYGLTPSQFVDFKALKGDPSDNIPGVPGIGEKGAANLIKEFDSLEELYQAINPKSEARNPKQIPNKKNNKKIQNKLNISEKLVKILLENKEQAEMSYKLSKIVTDAPVEFDLERAKIHDFDKERVIELFHKLRFKSLIPRLPESSRTNNNPPKLF
;
A
#
# COMPACT_ATOMS: atom_id res chain seq x y z
N MET A 1 -2.90 24.79 12.98
CA MET A 1 -1.84 24.09 13.74
C MET A 1 -0.92 23.41 12.75
N ILE A 2 0.39 23.52 12.93
CA ILE A 2 1.38 22.79 12.12
C ILE A 2 1.22 21.31 12.49
N LYS A 3 0.93 20.45 11.50
CA LYS A 3 0.89 19.00 11.72
C LYS A 3 2.30 18.44 11.53
N ASN A 4 2.75 17.63 12.48
CA ASN A 4 3.98 16.86 12.35
C ASN A 4 3.73 15.72 11.35
N ARG A 5 4.59 15.60 10.36
CA ARG A 5 4.47 14.55 9.34
C ARG A 5 5.10 13.27 9.84
N PHE A 6 4.33 12.18 9.77
CA PHE A 6 4.81 10.83 9.95
C PHE A 6 4.77 10.11 8.60
N VAL A 7 5.96 9.89 8.03
CA VAL A 7 6.13 9.18 6.77
C VAL A 7 6.27 7.68 7.04
N LEU A 8 5.52 6.87 6.30
CA LEU A 8 5.63 5.41 6.34
C LEU A 8 6.00 4.90 4.95
N ILE A 9 7.09 4.15 4.86
CA ILE A 9 7.61 3.67 3.58
C ILE A 9 7.28 2.19 3.42
N ASP A 10 6.74 1.84 2.25
CA ASP A 10 6.64 0.46 1.79
C ASP A 10 7.99 0.01 1.23
N ALA A 11 8.71 -0.86 1.95
CA ALA A 11 10.05 -1.27 1.57
C ALA A 11 10.08 -1.95 0.21
N PHE A 12 9.27 -2.98 0.02
CA PHE A 12 9.34 -3.84 -1.15
C PHE A 12 8.85 -3.13 -2.41
N ALA A 13 7.85 -2.25 -2.32
CA ALA A 13 7.46 -1.43 -3.47
C ALA A 13 8.63 -0.57 -3.98
N LEU A 14 9.43 0.00 -3.07
CA LEU A 14 10.57 0.83 -3.44
C LEU A 14 11.79 0.01 -3.89
N ILE A 15 12.06 -1.13 -3.24
CA ILE A 15 13.15 -2.05 -3.58
C ILE A 15 12.95 -2.64 -4.97
N HIS A 16 11.77 -3.21 -5.26
CA HIS A 16 11.46 -3.77 -6.59
C HIS A 16 11.52 -2.69 -7.67
N ARG A 17 10.98 -1.50 -7.39
CA ARG A 17 11.06 -0.37 -8.32
C ARG A 17 12.51 -0.01 -8.64
N ALA A 18 13.37 0.07 -7.62
CA ALA A 18 14.78 0.37 -7.80
C ALA A 18 15.49 -0.71 -8.64
N TYR A 19 15.25 -1.98 -8.33
CA TYR A 19 15.83 -3.12 -9.04
C TYR A 19 15.50 -3.12 -10.54
N HIS A 20 14.25 -2.83 -10.91
CA HIS A 20 13.84 -2.83 -12.32
C HIS A 20 14.19 -1.54 -13.08
N ALA A 21 14.42 -0.42 -12.38
CA ALA A 21 14.66 0.87 -13.01
C ALA A 21 16.15 1.18 -13.21
N LEU A 22 17.04 0.61 -12.39
CA LEU A 22 18.45 0.91 -12.40
C LEU A 22 19.27 -0.22 -13.03
N PRO A 23 20.39 0.10 -13.71
CA PRO A 23 21.34 -0.92 -14.12
C PRO A 23 21.97 -1.59 -12.89
N PRO A 24 22.55 -2.79 -13.03
CA PRO A 24 23.22 -3.48 -11.94
C PRO A 24 24.49 -2.71 -11.52
N PHE A 25 24.39 -1.92 -10.45
CA PHE A 25 25.55 -1.32 -9.79
C PHE A 25 26.23 -2.34 -8.89
N THR A 26 27.55 -2.20 -8.71
CA THR A 26 28.33 -3.08 -7.83
C THR A 26 29.10 -2.30 -6.78
N ALA A 27 29.16 -2.87 -5.57
CA ALA A 27 30.02 -2.42 -4.49
C ALA A 27 31.50 -2.73 -4.78
N SER A 28 32.40 -2.36 -3.87
CA SER A 28 33.84 -2.59 -4.04
C SER A 28 34.26 -4.06 -4.14
N ASP A 29 33.49 -4.95 -3.55
CA ASP A 29 33.70 -6.40 -3.55
C ASP A 29 33.01 -7.12 -4.74
N GLY A 30 32.35 -6.37 -5.63
CA GLY A 30 31.62 -6.92 -6.77
C GLY A 30 30.15 -7.26 -6.48
N THR A 31 29.69 -7.14 -5.23
CA THR A 31 28.29 -7.40 -4.84
C THR A 31 27.33 -6.44 -5.55
N GLN A 32 26.23 -6.94 -6.11
CA GLN A 32 25.21 -6.08 -6.71
C GLN A 32 24.49 -5.25 -5.63
N VAL A 33 24.34 -3.94 -5.87
CA VAL A 33 23.76 -2.98 -4.91
C VAL A 33 22.84 -1.94 -5.58
N GLY A 34 22.41 -2.20 -6.82
CA GLY A 34 21.54 -1.31 -7.59
C GLY A 34 20.20 -1.02 -6.91
N ALA A 35 19.54 -2.06 -6.37
CA ALA A 35 18.30 -1.92 -5.63
C ALA A 35 18.50 -1.13 -4.33
N VAL A 36 19.60 -1.38 -3.63
CA VAL A 36 19.98 -0.66 -2.40
C VAL A 36 20.20 0.83 -2.68
N TYR A 37 20.94 1.16 -3.75
CA TYR A 37 21.17 2.55 -4.17
C TYR A 37 19.86 3.25 -4.52
N GLY A 38 18.99 2.60 -5.30
CA GLY A 38 17.72 3.19 -5.70
C GLY A 38 16.76 3.37 -4.53
N PHE A 39 16.73 2.43 -3.58
CA PHE A 39 15.99 2.57 -2.34
C PHE A 39 16.53 3.73 -1.49
N ALA A 40 17.85 3.80 -1.26
CA ALA A 40 18.49 4.89 -0.53
C ALA A 40 18.21 6.26 -1.17
N SER A 41 18.34 6.36 -2.49
CA SER A 41 18.05 7.57 -3.25
C SER A 41 16.58 7.98 -3.12
N ALA A 42 15.66 7.01 -3.18
CA ALA A 42 14.23 7.27 -3.00
C ALA A 42 13.90 7.75 -1.57
N LEU A 43 14.44 7.06 -0.57
CA LEU A 43 14.32 7.42 0.84
C LEU A 43 14.78 8.86 1.10
N LEU A 44 16.00 9.19 0.70
CA LEU A 44 16.56 10.54 0.89
C LEU A 44 15.79 11.62 0.13
N SER A 45 15.26 11.30 -1.06
CA SER A 45 14.35 12.21 -1.77
C SER A 45 13.04 12.43 -1.03
N ALA A 46 12.45 11.37 -0.46
CA ALA A 46 11.23 11.47 0.34
C ALA A 46 11.47 12.30 1.60
N ILE A 47 12.58 12.08 2.31
CA ILE A 47 12.97 12.88 3.48
C ILE A 47 13.09 14.36 3.11
N LYS A 48 13.83 14.67 2.03
CA LYS A 48 14.01 16.05 1.58
C LYS A 48 12.70 16.72 1.13
N THR A 49 11.82 15.98 0.47
CA THR A 49 10.58 16.54 -0.11
C THR A 49 9.48 16.69 0.93
N LEU A 50 9.37 15.70 1.83
CA LEU A 50 8.28 15.60 2.77
C LEU A 50 8.63 16.16 4.15
N GLU A 51 9.92 16.39 4.44
CA GLU A 51 10.41 16.93 5.71
C GLU A 51 9.70 16.27 6.91
N PRO A 52 9.80 14.92 7.07
CA PRO A 52 9.13 14.22 8.15
C PRO A 52 9.74 14.55 9.50
N GLU A 53 8.89 14.61 10.53
CA GLU A 53 9.33 14.53 11.93
C GLU A 53 9.58 13.06 12.31
N TYR A 54 8.70 12.18 11.82
CA TYR A 54 8.72 10.75 12.09
C TYR A 54 8.81 9.94 10.81
N LEU A 55 9.53 8.82 10.85
CA LEU A 55 9.71 7.90 9.74
C LEU A 55 9.73 6.45 10.21
N ALA A 56 9.00 5.57 9.51
CA ALA A 56 9.06 4.13 9.71
C ALA A 56 8.94 3.39 8.37
N VAL A 57 9.33 2.12 8.36
CA VAL A 57 9.34 1.27 7.16
C VAL A 57 8.58 -0.03 7.44
N GLY A 58 7.61 -0.36 6.58
CA GLY A 58 6.92 -1.65 6.56
C GLY A 58 7.63 -2.63 5.62
N PHE A 59 7.81 -3.87 6.08
CA PHE A 59 8.40 -4.97 5.32
C PHE A 59 7.44 -6.14 5.20
N ASP A 60 7.40 -6.73 4.01
CA ASP A 60 6.85 -8.05 3.77
C ASP A 60 7.70 -9.14 4.44
N THR A 61 7.07 -10.29 4.70
CA THR A 61 7.77 -11.49 5.14
C THR A 61 7.71 -12.57 4.06
N PRO A 62 8.66 -13.52 4.02
CA PRO A 62 8.59 -14.65 3.09
C PRO A 62 7.43 -15.62 3.34
N LYS A 63 6.71 -15.46 4.46
CA LYS A 63 5.61 -16.34 4.85
C LYS A 63 4.34 -15.99 4.06
N PRO A 64 3.57 -17.00 3.60
CA PRO A 64 2.33 -16.74 2.86
C PRO A 64 1.32 -15.99 3.74
N THR A 65 0.73 -14.94 3.17
CA THR A 65 -0.32 -14.17 3.84
C THR A 65 -1.64 -14.92 3.88
N LYS A 66 -2.62 -14.39 4.62
CA LYS A 66 -3.98 -14.94 4.63
C LYS A 66 -4.58 -15.03 3.22
N ARG A 67 -4.33 -14.01 2.37
CA ARG A 67 -4.78 -13.97 0.97
C ARG A 67 -4.25 -15.16 0.17
N HIS A 68 -2.96 -15.48 0.28
CA HIS A 68 -2.35 -16.64 -0.38
C HIS A 68 -2.94 -17.98 0.08
N LYS A 69 -3.40 -18.08 1.34
CA LYS A 69 -4.02 -19.29 1.88
C LYS A 69 -5.49 -19.43 1.46
N GLU A 70 -6.20 -18.31 1.35
CA GLU A 70 -7.62 -18.28 0.97
C GLU A 70 -7.84 -18.38 -0.54
N TYR A 71 -6.89 -17.87 -1.34
CA TYR A 71 -6.94 -17.93 -2.80
C TYR A 71 -5.55 -18.22 -3.36
N LEU A 72 -5.34 -19.47 -3.83
CA LEU A 72 -4.02 -19.96 -4.25
C LEU A 72 -3.47 -19.22 -5.46
N GLU A 73 -4.36 -18.71 -6.32
CA GLU A 73 -4.01 -17.96 -7.50
C GLU A 73 -3.59 -16.52 -7.20
N TYR A 74 -3.79 -16.01 -5.98
CA TYR A 74 -3.37 -14.67 -5.57
C TYR A 74 -1.87 -14.48 -5.78
N LYS A 75 -1.49 -13.46 -6.58
CA LYS A 75 -0.11 -13.16 -6.98
C LYS A 75 0.66 -14.35 -7.59
N ALA A 76 0.01 -15.45 -7.95
CA ALA A 76 0.67 -16.69 -8.38
C ALA A 76 1.46 -16.57 -9.69
N HIS A 77 1.06 -15.64 -10.57
CA HIS A 77 1.77 -15.36 -11.81
C HIS A 77 2.95 -14.38 -11.63
N ARG A 78 3.12 -13.79 -10.44
CA ARG A 78 4.26 -12.90 -10.19
C ARG A 78 5.52 -13.74 -10.20
N VAL A 79 6.48 -13.32 -11.04
CA VAL A 79 7.79 -13.96 -11.12
C VAL A 79 8.46 -13.83 -9.74
N LYS A 80 8.99 -14.94 -9.23
CA LYS A 80 9.75 -14.91 -7.97
C LYS A 80 10.87 -13.88 -8.07
N ALA A 81 11.08 -13.14 -6.98
CA ALA A 81 12.19 -12.20 -6.90
C ALA A 81 13.50 -12.91 -7.27
N PRO A 82 14.31 -12.35 -8.20
CA PRO A 82 15.60 -12.91 -8.53
C PRO A 82 16.48 -13.06 -7.28
N GLU A 83 17.37 -14.05 -7.27
CA GLU A 83 18.27 -14.29 -6.14
C GLU A 83 19.14 -13.05 -5.88
N GLU A 84 19.57 -12.38 -6.94
CA GLU A 84 20.36 -11.14 -6.89
C GLU A 84 19.63 -9.99 -6.20
N LEU A 85 18.30 -9.93 -6.28
CA LEU A 85 17.50 -8.97 -5.53
C LEU A 85 17.42 -9.36 -4.05
N SER A 86 17.24 -10.65 -3.77
CA SER A 86 17.15 -11.15 -2.40
C SER A 86 18.44 -10.91 -1.61
N LEU A 87 19.60 -11.03 -2.26
CA LEU A 87 20.92 -10.73 -1.69
C LEU A 87 21.12 -9.24 -1.35
N GLN A 88 20.30 -8.34 -1.92
CA GLN A 88 20.37 -6.90 -1.66
C GLN A 88 19.53 -6.45 -0.45
N ILE A 89 18.53 -7.24 -0.03
CA ILE A 89 17.64 -6.89 1.09
C ILE A 89 18.41 -6.70 2.40
N PRO A 90 19.40 -7.54 2.79
CA PRO A 90 20.18 -7.34 4.00
C PRO A 90 20.90 -5.98 4.06
N TYR A 91 21.37 -5.46 2.92
CA TYR A 91 22.01 -4.14 2.86
C TYR A 91 21.01 -2.99 3.04
N VAL A 92 19.76 -3.16 2.59
CA VAL A 92 18.69 -2.19 2.89
C VAL A 92 18.38 -2.18 4.38
N VAL A 93 18.32 -3.36 5.01
CA VAL A 93 18.12 -3.49 6.46
C VAL A 93 19.29 -2.85 7.23
N GLU A 94 20.54 -3.18 6.87
CA GLU A 94 21.74 -2.57 7.48
C GLU A 94 21.71 -1.04 7.36
N MET A 95 21.35 -0.52 6.19
CA MET A 95 21.22 0.92 5.96
C MET A 95 20.19 1.56 6.88
N LEU A 96 18.99 0.97 6.98
CA LEU A 96 17.93 1.49 7.86
C LEU A 96 18.33 1.42 9.33
N GLN A 97 19.07 0.39 9.75
CA GLN A 97 19.60 0.27 11.10
C GLN A 97 20.62 1.37 11.43
N VAL A 98 21.59 1.64 10.55
CA VAL A 98 22.58 2.71 10.80
C VAL A 98 21.95 4.11 10.77
N MET A 99 20.89 4.29 9.98
CA MET A 99 20.06 5.51 9.97
C MET A 99 19.06 5.58 11.14
N ASN A 100 19.06 4.59 12.04
CA ASN A 100 18.12 4.47 13.16
C ASN A 100 16.63 4.57 12.76
N ILE A 101 16.26 4.00 11.61
CA ILE A 101 14.88 4.03 11.12
C ILE A 101 14.15 2.74 11.54
N PRO A 102 13.01 2.83 12.25
CA PRO A 102 12.22 1.66 12.61
C PRO A 102 11.68 0.90 11.42
N MET A 103 11.94 -0.41 11.44
CA MET A 103 11.38 -1.38 10.51
C MET A 103 10.40 -2.27 11.25
N LYS A 104 9.24 -2.53 10.63
CA LYS A 104 8.22 -3.43 11.18
C LYS A 104 7.80 -4.44 10.13
N ALA A 105 7.61 -5.66 10.58
CA ALA A 105 7.11 -6.78 9.79
C ALA A 105 6.33 -7.72 10.72
N ALA A 106 5.37 -8.46 10.18
CA ALA A 106 4.67 -9.52 10.90
C ALA A 106 4.41 -10.69 9.95
N GLU A 107 4.60 -11.92 10.43
CA GLU A 107 4.36 -13.10 9.60
C GLU A 107 2.90 -13.17 9.13
N GLY A 108 2.70 -13.41 7.85
CA GLY A 108 1.37 -13.53 7.25
C GLY A 108 0.71 -12.20 6.85
N TYR A 109 1.44 -11.09 6.92
CA TYR A 109 1.02 -9.75 6.51
C TYR A 109 1.99 -9.18 5.46
N GLU A 110 1.46 -8.34 4.56
CA GLU A 110 2.24 -7.60 3.56
C GLU A 110 2.73 -6.26 4.14
N GLY A 111 3.73 -5.63 3.53
CA GLY A 111 4.30 -4.38 4.05
C GLY A 111 3.28 -3.25 4.22
N GLU A 112 2.31 -3.17 3.32
CA GLU A 112 1.19 -2.22 3.37
C GLU A 112 0.19 -2.50 4.49
N ASP A 113 -0.04 -3.77 4.85
CA ASP A 113 -0.85 -4.15 6.01
C ASP A 113 -0.19 -3.65 7.31
N ILE A 114 1.13 -3.78 7.41
CA ILE A 114 1.91 -3.27 8.54
C ILE A 114 1.79 -1.75 8.66
N ILE A 115 1.93 -1.03 7.54
CA ILE A 115 1.80 0.43 7.49
C ILE A 115 0.40 0.86 7.93
N ALA A 116 -0.64 0.19 7.40
CA ALA A 116 -2.02 0.50 7.73
C ALA A 116 -2.31 0.28 9.23
N SER A 117 -1.78 -0.79 9.82
CA SER A 117 -1.86 -1.06 11.26
C SER A 117 -1.15 -0.02 12.11
N ILE A 118 0.05 0.41 11.72
CA ILE A 118 0.77 1.49 12.43
C ILE A 118 -0.05 2.78 12.40
N ILE A 119 -0.59 3.16 11.23
CA ILE A 119 -1.41 4.35 11.09
C ILE A 119 -2.65 4.26 11.98
N LEU A 120 -3.36 3.13 11.98
CA LEU A 120 -4.57 2.95 12.79
C LEU A 120 -4.25 3.01 14.29
N ASN A 121 -3.17 2.37 14.73
CA ASN A 121 -2.71 2.41 16.12
C ASN A 121 -2.31 3.84 16.54
N ALA A 122 -1.56 4.56 15.69
CA ALA A 122 -1.18 5.94 15.95
C ALA A 122 -2.40 6.88 15.99
N LYS A 123 -3.38 6.69 15.10
CA LYS A 123 -4.66 7.43 15.10
C LYS A 123 -5.50 7.16 16.34
N ARG A 124 -5.39 5.99 16.97
CA ARG A 124 -6.09 5.67 18.22
C ARG A 124 -5.37 6.21 19.46
N SER A 125 -4.08 6.53 19.35
CA SER A 125 -3.30 7.10 20.44
C SER A 125 -3.67 8.56 20.71
N THR A 126 -3.36 9.04 21.92
CA THR A 126 -3.54 10.46 22.31
C THR A 126 -2.66 11.44 21.53
N LEU A 127 -1.70 10.93 20.75
CA LEU A 127 -0.78 11.71 19.91
C LEU A 127 -1.37 12.06 18.53
N ASN A 128 -2.58 11.56 18.21
CA ASN A 128 -3.18 11.63 16.87
C ASN A 128 -3.47 13.05 16.34
N ALA A 129 -3.77 14.02 17.20
CA ALA A 129 -4.39 15.28 16.79
C ALA A 129 -3.44 16.17 15.99
N ASN A 130 -2.12 15.95 16.16
CA ASN A 130 -1.07 16.74 15.53
C ASN A 130 -0.35 15.99 14.41
N LEU A 131 -0.78 14.77 14.03
CA LEU A 131 -0.12 13.98 12.99
C LEU A 131 -0.80 14.08 11.63
N GLU A 132 0.03 14.20 10.59
CA GLU A 132 -0.32 13.92 9.20
C GLU A 132 0.48 12.68 8.76
N PHE A 133 -0.20 11.65 8.28
CA PHE A 133 0.41 10.42 7.81
C PHE A 133 0.62 10.48 6.30
N ILE A 134 1.81 10.11 5.83
CA ILE A 134 2.12 10.06 4.41
C ILE A 134 2.71 8.68 4.11
N ILE A 135 1.98 7.88 3.34
CA ILE A 135 2.45 6.57 2.87
C ILE A 135 3.24 6.78 1.59
N VAL A 136 4.50 6.35 1.56
CA VAL A 136 5.36 6.39 0.38
C VAL A 136 5.41 5.00 -0.21
N THR A 137 4.71 4.81 -1.33
CA THR A 137 4.65 3.52 -2.03
C THR A 137 4.47 3.74 -3.54
N GLY A 138 4.83 2.72 -4.32
CA GLY A 138 4.43 2.61 -5.72
C GLY A 138 3.07 1.96 -5.92
N ASP A 139 2.53 1.33 -4.87
CA ASP A 139 1.26 0.60 -4.91
C ASP A 139 0.07 1.56 -4.71
N LEU A 140 -0.86 1.53 -5.66
CA LEU A 140 -2.05 2.38 -5.61
C LEU A 140 -3.17 1.77 -4.76
N ASP A 141 -2.95 0.58 -4.20
CA ASP A 141 -3.89 -0.08 -3.30
C ASP A 141 -4.00 0.66 -1.98
N CYS A 142 -2.90 1.27 -1.55
CA CYS A 142 -2.83 2.18 -0.41
C CYS A 142 -3.73 3.41 -0.55
N LEU A 143 -4.27 3.72 -1.75
CA LEU A 143 -5.25 4.80 -1.91
C LEU A 143 -6.53 4.55 -1.09
N GLN A 144 -6.85 3.29 -0.75
CA GLN A 144 -7.97 2.96 0.15
C GLN A 144 -7.78 3.48 1.58
N LEU A 145 -6.54 3.82 1.97
CA LEU A 145 -6.19 4.33 3.30
C LEU A 145 -6.23 5.86 3.40
N VAL A 146 -6.44 6.56 2.27
CA VAL A 146 -6.48 8.02 2.22
C VAL A 146 -7.69 8.56 2.96
N ASP A 147 -7.47 9.51 3.86
CA ASP A 147 -8.53 10.21 4.59
C ASP A 147 -8.10 11.64 4.94
N LYS A 148 -8.75 12.28 5.92
CA LYS A 148 -8.43 13.66 6.35
C LYS A 148 -7.05 13.81 6.97
N GLN A 149 -6.42 12.72 7.43
CA GLN A 149 -5.11 12.72 8.08
C GLN A 149 -4.07 11.88 7.33
N THR A 150 -4.48 11.00 6.41
CA THR A 150 -3.59 10.12 5.66
C THR A 150 -3.58 10.47 4.17
N LYS A 151 -2.38 10.59 3.60
CA LYS A 151 -2.14 10.79 2.17
C LYS A 151 -1.21 9.71 1.63
N VAL A 152 -1.20 9.51 0.32
CA VAL A 152 -0.25 8.61 -0.36
C VAL A 152 0.65 9.42 -1.29
N TYR A 153 1.96 9.32 -1.09
CA TYR A 153 2.97 9.90 -1.96
C TYR A 153 3.54 8.85 -2.90
N SER A 154 3.06 8.87 -4.14
CA SER A 154 3.59 8.03 -5.22
C SER A 154 4.73 8.76 -5.90
N MET A 155 5.95 8.24 -5.75
CA MET A 155 7.12 8.84 -6.38
C MET A 155 7.12 8.62 -7.90
N ALA A 156 7.65 9.62 -8.62
CA ALA A 156 7.86 9.61 -10.07
C ALA A 156 8.45 8.26 -10.59
N ARG A 157 7.93 7.79 -11.73
CA ARG A 157 8.48 6.67 -12.52
C ARG A 157 8.75 7.13 -13.96
N GLY A 158 10.02 7.17 -14.37
CA GLY A 158 10.39 7.60 -15.72
C GLY A 158 9.90 9.01 -16.05
N VAL A 159 9.01 9.13 -17.05
CA VAL A 159 8.41 10.41 -17.47
C VAL A 159 7.27 10.92 -16.56
N THR A 160 6.77 10.08 -15.64
CA THR A 160 5.67 10.49 -14.74
C THR A 160 6.20 11.32 -13.58
N GLN A 161 5.49 12.40 -13.25
CA GLN A 161 5.82 13.24 -12.09
C GLN A 161 5.37 12.57 -10.78
N ALA A 162 6.06 12.87 -9.69
CA ALA A 162 5.64 12.43 -8.37
C ALA A 162 4.26 13.04 -8.04
N ALA A 163 3.44 12.28 -7.32
CA ALA A 163 2.07 12.68 -7.01
C ALA A 163 1.75 12.40 -5.54
N MET A 164 1.35 13.45 -4.82
CA MET A 164 0.66 13.34 -3.54
C MET A 164 -0.84 13.13 -3.78
N TYR A 165 -1.42 12.06 -3.25
CA TYR A 165 -2.84 11.74 -3.30
C TYR A 165 -3.49 12.02 -1.94
N ASP A 166 -4.36 13.01 -1.92
CA ASP A 166 -5.39 13.21 -0.91
C ASP A 166 -6.76 12.78 -1.47
N ILE A 167 -7.83 13.00 -0.69
CA ILE A 167 -9.19 12.62 -1.08
C ILE A 167 -9.58 13.23 -2.44
N ASP A 168 -9.22 14.50 -2.67
CA ASP A 168 -9.63 15.22 -3.88
C ASP A 168 -8.89 14.71 -5.11
N LYS A 169 -7.60 14.42 -4.99
CA LYS A 169 -6.84 13.84 -6.11
C LYS A 169 -7.23 12.41 -6.42
N VAL A 170 -7.65 11.62 -5.41
CA VAL A 170 -8.24 10.28 -5.66
C VAL A 170 -9.53 10.43 -6.46
N LYS A 171 -10.42 11.36 -6.05
CA LYS A 171 -11.66 11.66 -6.78
C LYS A 171 -11.42 12.17 -8.19
N GLU A 172 -10.45 13.06 -8.38
CA GLU A 172 -10.10 13.59 -9.70
C GLU A 172 -9.65 12.46 -10.63
N ARG A 173 -8.79 11.57 -10.14
CA ARG A 173 -8.21 10.50 -10.95
C ARG A 173 -9.20 9.38 -11.28
N TYR A 174 -10.02 8.98 -10.31
CA TYR A 174 -10.86 7.77 -10.43
C TYR A 174 -12.36 8.05 -10.46
N GLY A 175 -12.80 9.27 -10.15
CA GLY A 175 -14.22 9.59 -9.97
C GLY A 175 -14.85 8.96 -8.73
N LEU A 176 -14.02 8.41 -7.83
CA LEU A 176 -14.41 7.64 -6.65
C LEU A 176 -13.71 8.18 -5.39
N THR A 177 -14.28 7.88 -4.23
CA THR A 177 -13.67 8.18 -2.93
C THR A 177 -12.71 7.06 -2.48
N PRO A 178 -11.77 7.33 -1.54
CA PRO A 178 -10.91 6.30 -0.97
C PRO A 178 -11.67 5.08 -0.40
N SER A 179 -12.80 5.31 0.28
CA SER A 179 -13.61 4.22 0.88
C SER A 179 -14.25 3.31 -0.17
N GLN A 180 -14.45 3.80 -1.40
CA GLN A 180 -15.05 3.07 -2.51
C GLN A 180 -14.04 2.23 -3.31
N PHE A 181 -12.74 2.38 -3.03
CA PHE A 181 -11.68 1.81 -3.87
C PHE A 181 -11.64 0.28 -3.84
N VAL A 182 -11.93 -0.30 -2.66
CA VAL A 182 -11.98 -1.76 -2.48
C VAL A 182 -13.18 -2.35 -3.21
N ASP A 183 -14.36 -1.74 -3.11
CA ASP A 183 -15.57 -2.17 -3.83
C ASP A 183 -15.37 -2.08 -5.36
N PHE A 184 -14.72 -1.02 -5.81
CA PHE A 184 -14.34 -0.84 -7.21
C PHE A 184 -13.41 -1.96 -7.71
N LYS A 185 -12.39 -2.32 -6.92
CA LYS A 185 -11.50 -3.45 -7.22
C LYS A 185 -12.21 -4.79 -7.16
N ALA A 186 -13.14 -4.97 -6.21
CA ALA A 186 -13.94 -6.18 -6.08
C ALA A 186 -14.75 -6.48 -7.35
N LEU A 187 -15.23 -5.42 -8.03
CA LEU A 187 -15.96 -5.55 -9.29
C LEU A 187 -15.04 -5.64 -10.51
N LYS A 188 -13.99 -4.82 -10.60
CA LYS A 188 -13.14 -4.77 -11.82
C LYS A 188 -12.07 -5.87 -11.86
N GLY A 189 -11.68 -6.39 -10.70
CA GLY A 189 -10.51 -7.23 -10.51
C GLY A 189 -9.19 -6.46 -10.45
N ASP A 190 -8.11 -7.20 -10.23
CA ASP A 190 -6.75 -6.72 -10.29
C ASP A 190 -5.85 -7.74 -11.01
N PRO A 191 -5.55 -7.53 -12.30
CA PRO A 191 -4.67 -8.42 -13.04
C PRO A 191 -3.28 -8.55 -12.44
N SER A 192 -2.73 -7.53 -11.77
CA SER A 192 -1.37 -7.58 -11.21
C SER A 192 -1.27 -8.46 -9.96
N ASP A 193 -2.39 -8.63 -9.25
CA ASP A 193 -2.52 -9.52 -8.10
C ASP A 193 -3.30 -10.79 -8.41
N ASN A 194 -3.67 -10.97 -9.67
CA ASN A 194 -4.52 -12.06 -10.13
C ASN A 194 -5.90 -12.10 -9.43
N ILE A 195 -6.42 -10.94 -9.03
CA ILE A 195 -7.75 -10.84 -8.45
C ILE A 195 -8.76 -10.80 -9.61
N PRO A 196 -9.71 -11.74 -9.68
CA PRO A 196 -10.51 -11.95 -10.89
C PRO A 196 -11.58 -10.87 -11.12
N GLY A 197 -12.13 -10.24 -10.07
CA GLY A 197 -13.25 -9.30 -10.20
C GLY A 197 -14.55 -9.98 -10.64
N VAL A 198 -15.47 -9.25 -11.26
CA VAL A 198 -16.69 -9.80 -11.86
C VAL A 198 -16.53 -9.88 -13.39
N PRO A 199 -16.72 -11.05 -14.02
CA PRO A 199 -16.54 -11.21 -15.45
C PRO A 199 -17.40 -10.24 -16.27
N GLY A 200 -16.78 -9.53 -17.21
CA GLY A 200 -17.47 -8.57 -18.07
C GLY A 200 -17.71 -7.18 -17.45
N ILE A 201 -17.25 -6.94 -16.22
CA ILE A 201 -17.28 -5.62 -15.58
C ILE A 201 -15.85 -5.06 -15.55
N GLY A 202 -15.53 -4.20 -16.52
CA GLY A 202 -14.26 -3.47 -16.54
C GLY A 202 -14.28 -2.20 -15.68
N GLU A 203 -13.17 -1.47 -15.69
CA GLU A 203 -12.96 -0.23 -14.91
C GLU A 203 -14.14 0.76 -14.97
N LYS A 204 -14.59 1.15 -16.17
CA LYS A 204 -15.73 2.10 -16.31
C LYS A 204 -17.03 1.55 -15.72
N GLY A 205 -17.29 0.26 -15.91
CA GLY A 205 -18.49 -0.40 -15.40
C GLY A 205 -18.50 -0.46 -13.89
N ALA A 206 -17.38 -0.88 -13.29
CA ALA A 206 -17.18 -0.92 -11.85
C ALA A 206 -17.30 0.48 -11.24
N ALA A 207 -16.62 1.49 -11.81
CA ALA A 207 -16.67 2.86 -11.29
C ALA A 207 -18.09 3.44 -11.34
N ASN A 208 -18.83 3.22 -12.43
CA ASN A 208 -20.22 3.68 -12.54
C ASN A 208 -21.13 3.00 -11.51
N LEU A 209 -20.99 1.68 -11.30
CA LEU A 209 -21.77 0.96 -10.31
C LEU A 209 -21.47 1.47 -8.89
N ILE A 210 -20.20 1.61 -8.51
CA ILE A 210 -19.87 2.08 -7.16
C ILE A 210 -20.23 3.55 -6.97
N LYS A 211 -20.16 4.38 -8.01
CA LYS A 211 -20.62 5.77 -7.92
C LYS A 211 -22.14 5.88 -7.73
N GLU A 212 -22.92 4.98 -8.35
CA GLU A 212 -24.38 4.96 -8.25
C GLU A 212 -24.86 4.37 -6.92
N PHE A 213 -24.23 3.29 -6.46
CA PHE A 213 -24.69 2.51 -5.31
C PHE A 213 -23.87 2.74 -4.04
N ASP A 214 -22.79 3.51 -4.10
CA ASP A 214 -21.85 3.80 -3.02
C ASP A 214 -20.99 2.61 -2.54
N SER A 215 -21.53 1.40 -2.43
CA SER A 215 -20.77 0.21 -2.01
C SER A 215 -21.22 -1.07 -2.69
N LEU A 216 -20.40 -2.13 -2.58
CA LEU A 216 -20.76 -3.47 -3.05
C LEU A 216 -21.99 -4.02 -2.31
N GLU A 217 -22.09 -3.73 -1.01
CA GLU A 217 -23.22 -4.14 -0.18
C GLU A 217 -24.53 -3.51 -0.67
N GLU A 218 -24.56 -2.19 -0.79
CA GLU A 218 -25.71 -1.43 -1.29
C GLU A 218 -26.09 -1.84 -2.72
N LEU A 219 -25.10 -2.10 -3.59
CA LEU A 219 -25.34 -2.65 -4.93
C LEU A 219 -26.10 -3.98 -4.85
N TYR A 220 -25.61 -4.93 -4.06
CA TYR A 220 -26.23 -6.25 -3.96
C TYR A 220 -27.60 -6.23 -3.27
N GLN A 221 -27.78 -5.38 -2.26
CA GLN A 221 -29.08 -5.16 -1.62
C GLN A 221 -30.08 -4.60 -2.64
N ALA A 222 -29.67 -3.63 -3.47
CA ALA A 222 -30.54 -3.01 -4.47
C ALA A 222 -30.96 -3.98 -5.58
N ILE A 223 -30.07 -4.87 -6.04
CA ILE A 223 -30.38 -5.83 -7.11
C ILE A 223 -30.99 -7.15 -6.62
N ASN A 224 -30.89 -7.45 -5.31
CA ASN A 224 -31.52 -8.61 -4.69
C ASN A 224 -32.10 -8.31 -3.29
N PRO A 225 -33.16 -7.47 -3.20
CA PRO A 225 -33.73 -7.05 -1.92
C PRO A 225 -34.41 -8.17 -1.11
N LYS A 226 -34.41 -9.42 -1.62
CA LYS A 226 -35.04 -10.57 -0.95
C LYS A 226 -34.07 -11.45 -0.15
N SER A 227 -32.76 -11.16 -0.13
CA SER A 227 -31.77 -12.02 0.54
C SER A 227 -31.76 -11.96 2.07
N GLU A 228 -32.67 -11.22 2.72
CA GLU A 228 -32.94 -11.34 4.17
C GLU A 228 -34.09 -12.30 4.53
N ALA A 229 -34.75 -12.93 3.54
CA ALA A 229 -35.74 -13.98 3.82
C ALA A 229 -35.06 -15.37 3.85
N ARG A 230 -34.92 -15.96 5.04
CA ARG A 230 -34.42 -17.32 5.34
C ARG A 230 -35.24 -18.47 4.71
N ASN A 231 -35.53 -18.48 3.41
CA ASN A 231 -36.19 -19.61 2.75
C ASN A 231 -35.71 -19.83 1.29
N PRO A 232 -35.00 -20.94 0.98
CA PRO A 232 -34.36 -21.18 -0.31
C PRO A 232 -35.29 -21.72 -1.42
N LYS A 233 -36.56 -21.30 -1.46
CA LYS A 233 -37.50 -21.73 -2.52
C LYS A 233 -38.30 -20.56 -3.07
N GLN A 234 -37.65 -19.64 -3.76
CA GLN A 234 -38.31 -18.75 -4.71
C GLN A 234 -37.27 -18.07 -5.62
N ILE A 235 -37.08 -18.62 -6.81
CA ILE A 235 -36.45 -17.90 -7.93
C ILE A 235 -37.40 -16.73 -8.26
N PRO A 236 -36.95 -15.46 -8.32
CA PRO A 236 -37.86 -14.34 -8.49
C PRO A 236 -38.49 -14.32 -9.89
N ASN A 237 -39.82 -14.18 -9.95
CA ASN A 237 -40.58 -13.98 -11.17
C ASN A 237 -40.16 -12.69 -11.94
N LYS A 238 -40.06 -12.79 -13.27
CA LYS A 238 -39.70 -11.75 -14.27
C LYS A 238 -40.34 -10.35 -14.06
N LYS A 239 -41.50 -10.24 -13.40
CA LYS A 239 -42.25 -8.98 -13.24
C LYS A 239 -41.69 -8.04 -12.15
N ASN A 240 -41.06 -8.55 -11.10
CA ASN A 240 -40.50 -7.69 -10.03
C ASN A 240 -39.16 -7.06 -10.41
N ASN A 241 -38.39 -7.76 -11.25
CA ASN A 241 -37.13 -7.27 -11.80
C ASN A 241 -37.35 -5.97 -12.60
N LYS A 242 -38.43 -5.85 -13.39
CA LYS A 242 -38.71 -4.69 -14.25
C LYS A 242 -38.96 -3.36 -13.51
N LYS A 243 -39.43 -3.39 -12.26
CA LYS A 243 -39.76 -2.20 -11.47
C LYS A 243 -38.54 -1.65 -10.71
N ILE A 244 -37.61 -2.52 -10.34
CA ILE A 244 -36.31 -2.17 -9.73
C ILE A 244 -35.34 -1.69 -10.83
N GLN A 245 -35.34 -2.36 -11.98
CA GLN A 245 -34.56 -1.99 -13.19
C GLN A 245 -34.76 -0.55 -13.64
N ASN A 246 -36.01 -0.10 -13.75
CA ASN A 246 -36.33 1.26 -14.21
C ASN A 246 -35.93 2.36 -13.20
N LYS A 247 -35.71 2.00 -11.93
CA LYS A 247 -35.29 2.94 -10.88
C LYS A 247 -33.76 3.06 -10.76
N LEU A 248 -33.02 2.04 -11.24
CA LEU A 248 -31.58 1.89 -11.04
C LEU A 248 -30.75 2.00 -12.33
N ASN A 249 -31.37 2.16 -13.49
CA ASN A 249 -30.71 2.34 -14.79
C ASN A 249 -29.66 1.25 -15.15
N ILE A 250 -29.86 0.01 -14.69
CA ILE A 250 -28.99 -1.15 -14.96
C ILE A 250 -29.70 -2.20 -15.82
N SER A 251 -28.96 -2.79 -16.77
CA SER A 251 -29.52 -3.80 -17.69
C SER A 251 -29.79 -5.14 -17.01
N GLU A 252 -30.79 -5.89 -17.48
CA GLU A 252 -31.11 -7.24 -16.98
C GLU A 252 -29.90 -8.19 -17.07
N LYS A 253 -29.13 -8.08 -18.15
CA LYS A 253 -27.93 -8.88 -18.37
C LYS A 253 -26.88 -8.59 -17.29
N LEU A 254 -26.68 -7.32 -16.95
CA LEU A 254 -25.72 -6.93 -15.93
C LEU A 254 -26.15 -7.39 -14.53
N VAL A 255 -27.43 -7.25 -14.19
CA VAL A 255 -27.99 -7.78 -12.93
C VAL A 255 -27.74 -9.28 -12.82
N LYS A 256 -28.02 -10.03 -13.89
CA LYS A 256 -27.79 -11.48 -13.93
C LYS A 256 -26.31 -11.82 -13.69
N ILE A 257 -25.39 -11.15 -14.39
CA ILE A 257 -23.94 -11.33 -14.21
C ILE A 257 -23.52 -11.06 -12.77
N LEU A 258 -23.98 -9.95 -12.18
CA LEU A 258 -23.65 -9.59 -10.79
C LEU A 258 -24.12 -10.65 -9.80
N LEU A 259 -25.36 -11.15 -9.95
CA LEU A 259 -25.93 -12.17 -9.07
C LEU A 259 -25.23 -13.52 -9.21
N GLU A 260 -24.92 -13.95 -10.43
CA GLU A 260 -24.20 -15.20 -10.69
C GLU A 260 -22.76 -15.18 -10.18
N ASN A 261 -22.17 -14.00 -10.01
CA ASN A 261 -20.77 -13.81 -9.59
C ASN A 261 -20.63 -13.11 -8.23
N LYS A 262 -21.67 -13.12 -7.39
CA LYS A 262 -21.65 -12.46 -6.08
C LYS A 262 -20.51 -12.95 -5.19
N GLU A 263 -20.34 -14.26 -5.06
CA GLU A 263 -19.27 -14.85 -4.24
C GLU A 263 -17.88 -14.46 -4.74
N GLN A 264 -17.70 -14.36 -6.06
CA GLN A 264 -16.44 -13.93 -6.67
C GLN A 264 -16.13 -12.45 -6.40
N ALA A 265 -17.16 -11.59 -6.41
CA ALA A 265 -17.02 -10.19 -6.01
C ALA A 265 -16.65 -10.06 -4.53
N GLU A 266 -17.32 -10.81 -3.65
CA GLU A 266 -17.04 -10.83 -2.21
C GLU A 266 -15.63 -11.36 -1.89
N MET A 267 -15.19 -12.40 -2.60
CA MET A 267 -13.81 -12.90 -2.51
C MET A 267 -12.82 -11.82 -2.98
N SER A 268 -13.06 -11.21 -4.14
CA SER A 268 -12.20 -10.15 -4.68
C SER A 268 -12.11 -8.94 -3.75
N TYR A 269 -13.21 -8.59 -3.06
CA TYR A 269 -13.25 -7.58 -2.01
C TYR A 269 -12.30 -7.93 -0.86
N LYS A 270 -12.40 -9.17 -0.34
CA LYS A 270 -11.54 -9.63 0.77
C LYS A 270 -10.06 -9.61 0.40
N LEU A 271 -9.73 -10.04 -0.82
CA LEU A 271 -8.34 -10.05 -1.32
C LEU A 271 -7.80 -8.63 -1.51
N SER A 272 -8.61 -7.70 -2.00
CA SER A 272 -8.19 -6.31 -2.28
C SER A 272 -8.09 -5.41 -1.04
N LYS A 273 -8.70 -5.82 0.07
CA LYS A 273 -8.77 -5.01 1.29
C LYS A 273 -7.46 -5.11 2.07
N ILE A 274 -6.84 -3.97 2.35
CA ILE A 274 -5.67 -3.90 3.23
C ILE A 274 -6.08 -4.23 4.67
N VAL A 275 -5.29 -5.06 5.33
CA VAL A 275 -5.48 -5.47 6.72
C VAL A 275 -4.95 -4.37 7.63
N THR A 276 -5.73 -3.97 8.63
CA THR A 276 -5.40 -2.84 9.52
C THR A 276 -5.14 -3.27 10.97
N ASP A 277 -5.16 -4.56 11.27
CA ASP A 277 -5.03 -5.13 12.61
C ASP A 277 -3.87 -6.14 12.74
N ALA A 278 -2.83 -6.00 11.90
CA ALA A 278 -1.58 -6.73 12.06
C ALA A 278 -0.98 -6.51 13.47
N PRO A 279 -0.38 -7.55 14.09
CA PRO A 279 0.11 -7.51 15.46
C PRO A 279 1.47 -6.78 15.52
N VAL A 280 1.46 -5.47 15.32
CA VAL A 280 2.65 -4.63 15.34
C VAL A 280 2.61 -3.60 16.45
N GLU A 281 3.61 -3.66 17.31
CA GLU A 281 3.86 -2.62 18.32
C GLU A 281 4.60 -1.45 17.69
N PHE A 282 4.15 -0.23 18.01
CA PHE A 282 4.70 0.99 17.47
C PHE A 282 4.96 2.02 18.58
N ASP A 283 6.16 2.59 18.55
CA ASP A 283 6.60 3.66 19.45
C ASP A 283 6.99 4.88 18.58
N LEU A 284 6.20 5.94 18.69
CA LEU A 284 6.38 7.15 17.88
C LEU A 284 7.70 7.86 18.18
N GLU A 285 8.17 7.83 19.43
CA GLU A 285 9.41 8.51 19.81
C GLU A 285 10.63 7.85 19.15
N ARG A 286 10.59 6.53 18.95
CA ARG A 286 11.62 5.80 18.20
C ARG A 286 11.59 6.05 16.70
N ALA A 287 10.52 6.64 16.18
CA ALA A 287 10.40 6.96 14.76
C ALA A 287 10.96 8.35 14.41
N LYS A 288 11.48 9.12 15.38
CA LYS A 288 12.08 10.43 15.10
C LYS A 288 13.29 10.30 14.17
N ILE A 289 13.29 11.04 13.07
CA ILE A 289 14.23 10.80 11.97
C ILE A 289 15.66 11.32 12.21
N HIS A 290 15.84 12.28 13.12
CA HIS A 290 17.10 12.99 13.28
C HIS A 290 18.09 12.31 14.23
N ASP A 291 17.73 11.21 14.88
CA ASP A 291 18.59 10.57 15.88
C ASP A 291 19.42 9.41 15.30
N PHE A 292 20.45 9.68 14.49
CA PHE A 292 21.30 8.64 13.89
C PHE A 292 22.79 8.97 13.87
N ASP A 293 23.64 7.96 13.73
CA ASP A 293 25.10 8.13 13.66
C ASP A 293 25.53 8.48 12.21
N LYS A 294 25.84 9.75 11.96
CA LYS A 294 26.10 10.27 10.61
C LYS A 294 27.38 9.68 10.02
N GLU A 295 28.41 9.50 10.84
CA GLU A 295 29.70 8.92 10.48
C GLU A 295 29.52 7.47 10.02
N ARG A 296 28.77 6.65 10.75
CA ARG A 296 28.50 5.26 10.36
C ARG A 296 27.69 5.15 9.06
N VAL A 297 26.74 6.05 8.84
CA VAL A 297 26.02 6.10 7.56
C VAL A 297 26.97 6.44 6.41
N ILE A 298 27.88 7.40 6.62
CA ILE A 298 28.89 7.80 5.62
C ILE A 298 29.85 6.63 5.33
N GLU A 299 30.33 5.91 6.35
CA GLU A 299 31.18 4.73 6.20
C GLU A 299 30.49 3.64 5.37
N LEU A 300 29.23 3.32 5.68
CA LEU A 300 28.44 2.38 4.91
C LEU A 300 28.27 2.84 3.46
N PHE A 301 27.95 4.11 3.24
CA PHE A 301 27.79 4.66 1.89
C PHE A 301 29.11 4.64 1.10
N HIS A 302 30.26 4.82 1.74
CA HIS A 302 31.55 4.64 1.10
C HIS A 302 31.80 3.18 0.70
N LYS A 303 31.53 2.22 1.58
CA LYS A 303 31.64 0.78 1.30
C LYS A 303 30.76 0.36 0.11
N LEU A 304 29.53 0.88 0.06
CA LEU A 304 28.58 0.62 -1.03
C LEU A 304 28.81 1.48 -2.29
N ARG A 305 29.81 2.38 -2.27
CA ARG A 305 30.14 3.34 -3.35
C ARG A 305 29.05 4.38 -3.65
N PHE A 306 28.22 4.74 -2.67
CA PHE A 306 27.11 5.70 -2.78
C PHE A 306 27.55 7.15 -2.54
N LYS A 307 28.72 7.55 -3.06
CA LYS A 307 29.32 8.88 -2.81
C LYS A 307 28.39 10.04 -3.18
N SER A 308 27.57 9.89 -4.21
CA SER A 308 26.59 10.88 -4.67
C SER A 308 25.43 11.10 -3.70
N LEU A 309 25.17 10.16 -2.78
CA LEU A 309 24.09 10.24 -1.80
C LEU A 309 24.50 10.91 -0.49
N ILE A 310 25.80 10.95 -0.18
CA ILE A 310 26.32 11.56 1.07
C ILE A 310 25.88 13.02 1.23
N PRO A 311 25.97 13.91 0.22
CA PRO A 311 25.53 15.30 0.35
C PRO A 311 24.02 15.48 0.55
N ARG A 312 23.24 14.39 0.42
CA ARG A 312 21.77 14.39 0.55
C ARG A 312 21.32 13.85 1.90
N LEU A 313 22.24 13.42 2.77
CA LEU A 313 21.91 12.97 4.11
C LEU A 313 21.29 14.13 4.92
N PRO A 314 20.21 13.87 5.68
CA PRO A 314 19.66 14.87 6.59
C PRO A 314 20.68 15.22 7.69
N GLU A 315 20.45 16.33 8.39
CA GLU A 315 21.20 16.60 9.61
C GLU A 315 20.78 15.65 10.72
N SER A 316 21.76 15.23 11.51
CA SER A 316 21.56 14.41 12.70
C SER A 316 21.62 15.29 13.94
N SER A 317 20.71 15.05 14.89
CA SER A 317 20.73 15.62 16.23
C SER A 317 21.62 14.84 17.21
N ARG A 318 22.17 13.70 16.79
CA ARG A 318 23.03 12.87 17.63
C ARG A 318 24.44 13.45 17.69
N THR A 319 24.91 13.76 18.90
CA THR A 319 26.23 14.36 19.13
C THR A 319 27.34 13.36 19.45
N ASN A 320 27.00 12.08 19.68
CA ASN A 320 27.94 11.03 20.11
C ASN A 320 27.79 9.76 19.24
N ASN A 321 28.92 9.13 18.86
CA ASN A 321 29.01 7.92 18.00
C ASN A 321 28.52 6.61 18.66
N ASN A 322 27.65 6.69 19.66
CA ASN A 322 27.08 5.48 20.24
C ASN A 322 26.03 4.91 19.27
N PRO A 323 25.97 3.58 19.09
CA PRO A 323 24.93 2.97 18.30
C PRO A 323 23.54 3.37 18.87
N PRO A 324 22.55 3.63 18.01
CA PRO A 324 21.18 3.79 18.48
C PRO A 324 20.74 2.54 19.24
N LYS A 325 19.73 2.67 20.12
CA LYS A 325 19.11 1.51 20.76
C LYS A 325 18.49 0.66 19.65
N LEU A 326 19.16 -0.44 19.29
CA LEU A 326 18.68 -1.39 18.29
C LEU A 326 17.32 -1.95 18.73
N PHE A 327 16.47 -2.21 17.74
CA PHE A 327 15.05 -2.57 17.87
C PHE A 327 14.78 -3.78 18.77
#